data_AF-R9HRY0-F1
#
_entry.id   AF-R9HRY0-F1
#
_cell.length_a   1.000
_cell.length_b   1.000
_cell.length_c   1.000
_cell.angle_alpha   90.00
_cell.angle_beta   90.00
_cell.angle_gamma   90.00
#
_symmetry.space_group_name_H-M   'P 1'
#
loop_
_entity.id
_entity.type
_entity.pdbx_description
1 polymer ?
#
loop_
_entity_poly.entity_id
_entity_poly.type
_entity_poly.pdbx_seq_one_letter_code
_entity_poly.pdbx_strand_id
1 'polypeptide(L)'
;MIYGKITLEDWRTACVEGEEPESSFESYNLRLFFFGTLYNRDTLQVTPDDTNAKLADLETTINRVILFKASRMARMFGNNLVFPFMDMELFRFLQELPVSLKCKGDSVLDIARGRSVSKYLLKYHYKPLLPEAITSKKKQGGFAPMPLFFRDKARRARFKEFILSSGIMGDYLRRDAVEKFLADYEQVADQAGGWFWYRQNKALQYFNLLTLVVWWEEFVEEREVKF
;
A
#
# COMPACT_ATOMS: atom_id res chain seq x y z
N MET A 1 13.51 -0.92 2.29
CA MET A 1 14.24 -0.07 1.34
C MET A 1 15.49 -0.86 1.00
N ILE A 2 15.72 -1.26 -0.24
CA ILE A 2 16.93 -2.01 -0.60
C ILE A 2 18.01 -0.95 -0.83
N TYR A 3 19.05 -0.95 0.01
CA TYR A 3 20.27 -0.17 -0.21
C TYR A 3 21.28 -1.05 -0.94
N GLY A 4 21.89 -0.55 -2.01
CA GLY A 4 23.00 -1.22 -2.69
C GLY A 4 22.96 -1.13 -4.22
N LYS A 5 24.11 -1.39 -4.84
CA LYS A 5 24.31 -1.37 -6.29
C LYS A 5 23.85 -2.73 -6.85
N ILE A 6 22.76 -2.74 -7.60
CA ILE A 6 22.24 -3.96 -8.23
C ILE A 6 23.10 -4.27 -9.45
N THR A 7 23.78 -5.41 -9.43
CA THR A 7 24.47 -5.99 -10.58
C THR A 7 23.72 -7.24 -11.05
N LEU A 8 23.43 -7.30 -12.35
CA LEU A 8 22.83 -8.47 -13.00
C LEU A 8 23.97 -9.35 -13.51
N GLU A 9 24.14 -10.54 -12.94
CA GLU A 9 25.05 -11.55 -13.49
C GLU A 9 24.43 -12.23 -14.72
N ASP A 10 23.13 -12.51 -14.66
CA ASP A 10 22.31 -12.94 -15.80
C ASP A 10 20.82 -12.58 -15.58
N TRP A 11 19.94 -12.95 -16.52
CA TRP A 11 18.50 -12.67 -16.39
C TRP A 11 17.80 -13.43 -15.25
N ARG A 12 18.48 -14.42 -14.66
CA ARG A 12 17.98 -15.28 -13.58
C ARG A 12 18.53 -14.89 -12.21
N THR A 13 19.59 -14.08 -12.16
CA THR A 13 20.39 -13.84 -10.96
C THR A 13 20.72 -12.36 -10.83
N ALA A 14 20.18 -11.73 -9.79
CA ALA A 14 20.50 -10.37 -9.41
C ALA A 14 21.25 -10.39 -8.08
N CYS A 15 22.44 -9.79 -8.05
CA CYS A 15 23.26 -9.66 -6.85
C CYS A 15 23.26 -8.19 -6.41
N VAL A 16 23.24 -7.96 -5.10
CA VAL A 16 23.48 -6.63 -4.53
C VAL A 16 24.83 -6.70 -3.86
N GLU A 17 25.82 -6.03 -4.44
CA GLU A 17 27.18 -6.03 -3.87
C GLU A 17 27.24 -5.15 -2.62
N GLY A 18 27.75 -5.71 -1.51
CA GLY A 18 28.15 -4.94 -0.33
C GLY A 18 27.64 -5.45 1.03
N GLU A 19 26.69 -6.38 1.06
CA GLU A 19 26.17 -6.97 2.30
C GLU A 19 26.05 -8.50 2.12
N GLU A 20 26.04 -9.28 3.21
CA GLU A 20 25.57 -10.68 3.15
C GLU A 20 24.03 -10.71 3.24
N PRO A 21 23.34 -11.47 2.39
CA PRO A 21 21.87 -11.50 2.40
C PRO A 21 21.33 -12.16 3.68
N GLU A 22 20.44 -11.45 4.38
CA GLU A 22 19.80 -11.95 5.61
C GLU A 22 18.83 -13.13 5.36
N SER A 23 18.31 -13.26 4.14
CA SER A 23 17.47 -14.40 3.74
C SER A 23 17.51 -14.67 2.24
N SER A 24 17.14 -15.89 1.83
CA SER A 24 17.07 -16.28 0.42
C SER A 24 15.84 -17.14 0.12
N PHE A 25 15.37 -17.09 -1.13
CA PHE A 25 14.34 -17.96 -1.69
C PHE A 25 14.90 -18.68 -2.90
N GLU A 26 14.69 -19.99 -3.00
CA GLU A 26 15.15 -20.80 -4.13
C GLU A 26 14.04 -21.72 -4.64
N SER A 27 13.80 -21.68 -5.95
CA SER A 27 12.94 -22.61 -6.69
C SER A 27 13.74 -23.23 -7.85
N TYR A 28 13.13 -24.16 -8.60
CA TYR A 28 13.78 -24.86 -9.72
C TYR A 28 14.34 -23.94 -10.82
N ASN A 29 13.96 -22.67 -10.85
CA ASN A 29 14.33 -21.71 -11.90
C ASN A 29 14.60 -20.29 -11.40
N LEU A 30 14.59 -20.04 -10.09
CA LEU A 30 14.77 -18.69 -9.55
C LEU A 30 15.41 -18.74 -8.16
N ARG A 31 16.46 -17.95 -7.98
CA ARG A 31 17.08 -17.70 -6.68
C ARG A 31 17.04 -16.21 -6.38
N LEU A 32 16.42 -15.84 -5.26
CA LEU A 32 16.30 -14.45 -4.80
C LEU A 32 17.00 -14.29 -3.46
N PHE A 33 17.75 -13.21 -3.33
CA PHE A 33 18.43 -12.80 -2.09
C PHE A 33 17.78 -11.52 -1.56
N PHE A 34 17.54 -11.46 -0.25
CA PHE A 34 16.90 -10.33 0.41
C PHE A 34 17.83 -9.71 1.45
N PHE A 35 18.02 -8.40 1.34
CA PHE A 35 18.82 -7.58 2.26
C PHE A 35 17.90 -6.87 3.25
N GLY A 36 17.35 -7.67 4.15
CA GLY A 36 16.41 -7.30 5.20
C GLY A 36 15.60 -8.51 5.67
N THR A 37 15.22 -8.52 6.93
CA THR A 37 14.54 -9.66 7.54
C THR A 37 13.16 -9.84 6.91
N LEU A 38 12.95 -10.94 6.19
CA LEU A 38 11.63 -11.41 5.82
C LEU A 38 10.89 -11.67 7.14
N TYR A 39 10.00 -10.75 7.54
CA TYR A 39 9.39 -10.81 8.87
C TYR A 39 8.78 -12.19 9.13
N ASN A 40 9.35 -12.76 10.18
CA ASN A 40 9.44 -14.15 10.57
C ASN A 40 8.15 -14.97 10.56
N ARG A 41 8.29 -16.15 9.91
CA ARG A 41 7.63 -17.42 10.19
C ARG A 41 7.72 -17.84 11.68
N ASP A 42 8.63 -17.23 12.44
CA ASP A 42 9.00 -17.64 13.81
C ASP A 42 8.16 -17.00 14.94
N THR A 43 7.21 -16.12 14.64
CA THR A 43 6.31 -15.52 15.69
C THR A 43 4.83 -15.80 15.48
N LEU A 44 4.45 -16.33 14.32
CA LEU A 44 3.08 -16.74 14.03
C LEU A 44 2.99 -18.25 14.25
N GLN A 45 1.90 -18.75 14.85
CA GLN A 45 1.63 -20.18 14.84
C GLN A 45 1.36 -20.59 13.39
N VAL A 46 2.38 -21.12 12.71
CA VAL A 46 2.32 -21.52 11.31
C VAL A 46 1.98 -23.00 11.23
N THR A 47 0.88 -23.32 10.54
CA THR A 47 0.58 -24.68 10.11
C THR A 47 1.21 -24.94 8.74
N PRO A 48 1.50 -26.20 8.36
CA PRO A 48 2.02 -26.52 7.02
C PRO A 48 1.16 -26.02 5.86
N ASP A 49 -0.13 -25.75 6.11
CA ASP A 49 -1.10 -25.25 5.13
C ASP A 49 -1.07 -23.71 4.95
N ASP A 50 -0.29 -23.00 5.77
CA ASP A 50 -0.19 -21.54 5.69
C ASP A 50 0.73 -21.11 4.54
N THR A 51 0.14 -20.53 3.50
CA THR A 51 0.91 -19.91 2.42
C THR A 51 1.63 -18.66 2.92
N ASN A 52 2.84 -18.40 2.39
CA ASN A 52 3.59 -17.18 2.68
C ASN A 52 2.78 -15.90 2.37
N ALA A 53 1.91 -15.94 1.35
CA ALA A 53 1.00 -14.84 1.02
C ALA A 53 0.02 -14.54 2.17
N LYS A 54 -0.57 -15.58 2.78
CA LYS A 54 -1.47 -15.43 3.94
C LYS A 54 -0.75 -14.81 5.14
N LEU A 55 0.46 -15.27 5.44
CA LEU A 55 1.26 -14.74 6.54
C LEU A 55 1.66 -13.28 6.32
N ALA A 56 2.11 -12.94 5.12
CA ALA A 56 2.43 -11.56 4.75
C ALA A 56 1.21 -10.64 4.84
N ASP A 57 0.03 -11.10 4.39
CA ASP A 57 -1.20 -10.33 4.47
C ASP A 57 -1.66 -10.09 5.91
N LEU A 58 -1.57 -11.10 6.79
CA LEU A 58 -1.94 -10.93 8.20
C LEU A 58 -1.01 -9.94 8.91
N GLU A 59 0.30 -10.16 8.81
CA GLU A 59 1.25 -9.40 9.61
C GLU A 59 1.55 -8.02 9.02
N THR A 60 1.78 -7.95 7.70
CA THR A 60 2.17 -6.69 7.07
C THR A 60 0.94 -5.89 6.68
N THR A 61 0.04 -6.47 5.88
CA THR A 61 -1.09 -5.72 5.33
C THR A 61 -2.12 -5.38 6.40
N ILE A 62 -2.57 -6.36 7.19
CA ILE A 62 -3.64 -6.17 8.15
C ILE A 62 -3.13 -5.50 9.43
N ASN A 63 -2.18 -6.13 10.15
CA ASN A 63 -1.75 -5.62 11.45
C ASN A 63 -0.99 -4.28 11.34
N ARG A 64 0.10 -4.26 10.57
CA ARG A 64 1.02 -3.10 10.52
C ARG A 64 0.57 -1.96 9.62
N VAL A 65 -0.19 -2.25 8.57
CA VAL A 65 -0.64 -1.21 7.64
C VAL A 65 -2.08 -0.79 7.93
N ILE A 66 -3.07 -1.67 7.79
CA ILE A 66 -4.48 -1.27 7.87
C ILE A 66 -4.87 -0.89 9.30
N LEU A 67 -4.75 -1.82 10.24
CA LEU A 67 -5.23 -1.64 11.61
C LEU A 67 -4.42 -0.60 12.36
N PHE A 68 -3.09 -0.68 12.29
CA PHE A 68 -2.21 0.27 12.95
C PHE A 68 -2.45 1.70 12.45
N LYS A 69 -2.37 1.94 11.13
CA LYS A 69 -2.53 3.31 10.60
C LYS A 69 -3.91 3.87 10.91
N ALA A 70 -4.99 3.11 10.64
CA ALA A 70 -6.34 3.57 10.91
C ALA A 70 -6.55 3.89 12.39
N SER A 71 -6.11 3.01 13.30
CA SER A 71 -6.26 3.21 14.75
C SER A 71 -5.44 4.38 15.28
N ARG A 72 -4.19 4.54 14.83
CA ARG A 72 -3.33 5.67 15.22
C ARG A 72 -3.90 6.99 14.74
N MET A 73 -4.34 7.05 13.48
CA MET A 73 -4.99 8.24 12.93
C MET A 73 -6.25 8.59 13.71
N ALA A 74 -7.13 7.62 13.97
CA ALA A 74 -8.35 7.88 14.74
C ALA A 74 -8.05 8.42 16.14
N ARG A 75 -7.05 7.85 16.83
CA ARG A 75 -6.65 8.28 18.17
C ARG A 75 -6.12 9.72 18.19
N MET A 76 -5.43 10.16 17.14
CA MET A 76 -4.99 11.56 17.01
C MET A 76 -6.17 12.54 17.02
N PHE A 77 -7.36 12.09 16.63
CA PHE A 77 -8.60 12.87 16.68
C PHE A 77 -9.52 12.49 17.87
N GLY A 78 -8.99 11.83 18.91
CA GLY A 78 -9.76 11.45 20.10
C GLY A 78 -10.76 10.32 19.86
N ASN A 79 -10.64 9.57 18.75
CA ASN A 79 -11.54 8.48 18.40
C ASN A 79 -10.90 7.10 18.62
N ASN A 80 -11.72 6.12 19.02
CA ASN A 80 -11.34 4.72 19.06
C ASN A 80 -12.08 3.96 17.96
N LEU A 81 -11.35 3.48 16.95
CA LEU A 81 -11.93 2.67 15.90
C LEU A 81 -12.09 1.22 16.34
N VAL A 82 -13.17 0.59 15.86
CA VAL A 82 -13.40 -0.84 15.95
C VAL A 82 -13.48 -1.42 14.55
N PHE A 83 -13.05 -2.67 14.40
CA PHE A 83 -13.01 -3.37 13.11
C PHE A 83 -13.83 -4.66 13.21
N PRO A 84 -15.16 -4.62 13.02
CA PRO A 84 -16.02 -5.80 13.22
C PRO A 84 -15.64 -7.01 12.36
N PHE A 85 -15.07 -6.78 11.17
CA PHE A 85 -14.59 -7.85 10.30
C PHE A 85 -13.26 -8.50 10.76
N MET A 86 -12.61 -7.95 11.78
CA MET A 86 -11.44 -8.54 12.45
C MET A 86 -11.80 -9.36 13.68
N ASP A 87 -13.08 -9.67 13.85
CA ASP A 87 -13.53 -10.55 14.91
C ASP A 87 -12.95 -11.97 14.76
N MET A 88 -12.53 -12.56 15.88
CA MET A 88 -11.85 -13.86 15.90
C MET A 88 -12.81 -15.03 15.67
N GLU A 89 -14.07 -14.91 16.06
CA GLU A 89 -15.10 -15.90 15.76
C GLU A 89 -15.38 -15.91 14.25
N LEU A 90 -15.55 -14.72 13.65
CA LEU A 90 -15.70 -14.58 12.21
C LEU A 90 -14.47 -15.11 11.46
N PHE A 91 -13.26 -14.83 11.94
CA PHE A 91 -12.03 -15.36 11.33
C PHE A 91 -12.03 -16.89 11.32
N ARG A 92 -12.32 -17.54 12.45
CA ARG A 92 -12.37 -19.01 12.56
C ARG A 92 -13.46 -19.60 11.66
N PHE A 93 -14.65 -19.01 11.67
CA PHE A 93 -15.73 -19.38 10.74
C PHE A 93 -15.28 -19.31 9.28
N LEU A 94 -14.56 -18.24 8.91
CA LEU A 94 -14.02 -18.10 7.56
C LEU A 94 -12.93 -19.11 7.25
N GLN A 95 -12.21 -19.68 8.21
CA GLN A 95 -11.25 -20.76 7.93
C GLN A 95 -11.96 -22.03 7.46
N GLU A 96 -13.07 -22.38 8.11
CA GLU A 96 -13.87 -23.58 7.82
C GLU A 96 -14.83 -23.40 6.64
N LEU A 97 -15.16 -22.16 6.27
CA LEU A 97 -16.13 -21.88 5.21
C LEU A 97 -15.67 -22.42 3.84
N PRO A 98 -16.50 -23.23 3.15
CA PRO A 98 -16.20 -23.74 1.81
C PRO A 98 -15.81 -22.64 0.82
N VAL A 99 -14.80 -22.92 -0.02
CA VAL A 99 -14.29 -21.95 -1.01
C VAL A 99 -15.39 -21.46 -1.95
N SER A 100 -16.32 -22.33 -2.34
CA SER A 100 -17.47 -21.98 -3.20
C SER A 100 -18.40 -20.93 -2.60
N LEU A 101 -18.43 -20.80 -1.27
CA LEU A 101 -19.18 -19.77 -0.54
C LEU A 101 -18.38 -18.48 -0.34
N LYS A 102 -17.05 -18.54 -0.38
CA LYS A 102 -16.16 -17.37 -0.39
C LYS A 102 -16.11 -16.73 -1.78
N CYS A 103 -15.92 -17.55 -2.81
CA CYS A 103 -15.77 -17.18 -4.20
C CYS A 103 -16.52 -18.19 -5.08
N LYS A 104 -17.59 -17.74 -5.73
CA LYS A 104 -18.42 -18.62 -6.57
C LYS A 104 -18.04 -18.47 -8.04
N GLY A 105 -17.73 -19.57 -8.71
CA GLY A 105 -17.55 -19.66 -10.16
C GLY A 105 -17.89 -21.07 -10.64
N ASP A 106 -18.13 -21.23 -11.94
CA ASP A 106 -18.55 -22.51 -12.53
C ASP A 106 -17.43 -23.54 -12.60
N SER A 107 -16.17 -23.07 -12.58
CA SER A 107 -14.97 -23.90 -12.50
C SER A 107 -13.80 -23.16 -11.85
N VAL A 108 -12.76 -23.89 -11.44
CA VAL A 108 -11.50 -23.30 -10.96
C VAL A 108 -10.87 -22.39 -12.02
N LEU A 109 -10.94 -22.78 -13.30
CA LEU A 109 -10.42 -21.98 -14.42
C LEU A 109 -11.17 -20.67 -14.59
N ASP A 110 -12.49 -20.66 -14.37
CA ASP A 110 -13.30 -19.44 -14.39
C ASP A 110 -12.93 -18.50 -13.26
N ILE A 111 -12.75 -19.03 -12.05
CA ILE A 111 -12.27 -18.25 -10.91
C ILE A 111 -10.92 -17.63 -11.21
N ALA A 112 -9.96 -18.39 -11.73
CA ALA A 112 -8.62 -17.92 -12.09
C ALA A 112 -8.65 -16.83 -13.19
N ARG A 113 -9.60 -16.91 -14.13
CA ARG A 113 -9.82 -15.89 -15.18
C ARG A 113 -10.64 -14.69 -14.70
N GLY A 114 -10.96 -14.60 -13.41
CA GLY A 114 -11.77 -13.53 -12.83
C GLY A 114 -13.26 -13.61 -13.19
N ARG A 115 -13.72 -14.71 -13.79
CA ARG A 115 -15.14 -15.02 -14.06
C ARG A 115 -15.79 -15.63 -12.82
N SER A 116 -15.80 -14.89 -11.72
CA SER A 116 -16.33 -15.35 -10.44
C SER A 116 -16.96 -14.21 -9.64
N VAL A 117 -17.78 -14.59 -8.65
CA VAL A 117 -18.35 -13.70 -7.66
C VAL A 117 -17.56 -13.81 -6.37
N SER A 118 -16.66 -12.84 -6.14
CA SER A 118 -15.95 -12.71 -4.86
C SER A 118 -16.89 -12.29 -3.73
N LYS A 119 -16.57 -12.71 -2.49
CA LYS A 119 -17.38 -12.49 -1.28
C LYS A 119 -18.82 -12.97 -1.47
N TYR A 120 -19.00 -14.15 -2.05
CA TYR A 120 -20.32 -14.62 -2.52
C TYR A 120 -21.36 -14.69 -1.41
N LEU A 121 -21.07 -15.42 -0.32
CA LEU A 121 -22.00 -15.58 0.80
C LEU A 121 -22.38 -14.23 1.42
N LEU A 122 -21.39 -13.35 1.60
CA LEU A 122 -21.61 -11.99 2.10
C LEU A 122 -22.57 -11.21 1.18
N LYS A 123 -22.30 -11.19 -0.13
CA LYS A 123 -23.17 -10.50 -1.09
C LYS A 123 -24.56 -11.11 -1.13
N TYR A 124 -24.67 -12.43 -1.09
CA TYR A 124 -25.95 -13.12 -1.09
C TYR A 124 -26.80 -12.71 0.12
N HIS A 125 -26.20 -12.69 1.31
CA HIS A 125 -26.88 -12.31 2.55
C HIS A 125 -27.31 -10.83 2.56
N TYR A 126 -26.43 -9.91 2.14
CA TYR A 126 -26.72 -8.47 2.17
C TYR A 126 -27.54 -7.98 0.97
N LYS A 127 -27.66 -8.75 -0.12
CA LYS A 127 -28.41 -8.33 -1.31
C LYS A 127 -29.86 -7.90 -1.02
N PRO A 128 -30.67 -8.64 -0.22
CA PRO A 128 -32.02 -8.20 0.12
C PRO A 128 -32.05 -7.04 1.13
N LEU A 129 -30.95 -6.76 1.83
CA LEU A 129 -30.89 -5.75 2.90
C LEU A 129 -30.44 -4.37 2.39
N LEU A 130 -29.83 -4.29 1.21
CA LEU A 130 -29.22 -3.08 0.68
C LEU A 130 -29.76 -2.74 -0.72
N PRO A 131 -29.80 -1.46 -1.11
CA PRO A 131 -30.20 -1.05 -2.44
C PRO A 131 -29.37 -1.71 -3.54
N GLU A 132 -29.99 -2.00 -4.69
CA GLU A 132 -29.29 -2.57 -5.85
C GLU A 132 -28.08 -1.73 -6.29
N ALA A 133 -28.19 -0.39 -6.16
CA ALA A 133 -27.10 0.53 -6.45
C ALA A 133 -25.85 0.34 -5.58
N ILE A 134 -25.95 -0.36 -4.44
CA ILE A 134 -24.81 -0.72 -3.58
C ILE A 134 -24.36 -2.15 -3.89
N THR A 135 -25.29 -3.09 -4.00
CA THR A 135 -24.99 -4.52 -4.13
C THR A 135 -24.47 -4.91 -5.51
N SER A 136 -24.78 -4.12 -6.54
CA SER A 136 -24.28 -4.28 -7.91
C SER A 136 -22.90 -3.66 -8.15
N LYS A 137 -22.39 -2.81 -7.22
CA LYS A 137 -21.10 -2.15 -7.41
C LYS A 137 -19.97 -3.18 -7.42
N LYS A 138 -19.10 -3.06 -8.42
CA LYS A 138 -17.83 -3.79 -8.44
C LYS A 138 -16.97 -3.32 -7.28
N LYS A 139 -16.14 -4.22 -6.74
CA LYS A 139 -15.15 -3.87 -5.71
C LYS A 139 -14.26 -2.76 -6.27
N GLN A 140 -14.33 -1.59 -5.66
CA GLN A 140 -13.34 -0.53 -5.85
C GLN A 140 -12.39 -0.62 -4.65
N GLY A 141 -11.08 -0.61 -4.91
CA GLY A 141 -10.11 -0.55 -3.83
C GLY A 141 -10.37 0.70 -2.98
N GLY A 142 -10.08 0.64 -1.68
CA GLY A 142 -10.05 1.84 -0.86
C GLY A 142 -8.88 2.70 -1.33
N PHE A 143 -9.15 3.81 -1.98
CA PHE A 143 -8.15 4.82 -2.28
C PHE A 143 -8.55 6.13 -1.61
N ALA A 144 -7.60 6.76 -0.93
CA ALA A 144 -7.77 8.16 -0.57
C ALA A 144 -7.72 8.96 -1.88
N PRO A 145 -8.73 9.80 -2.19
CA PRO A 145 -8.71 10.64 -3.38
C PRO A 145 -7.66 11.74 -3.19
N MET A 146 -6.40 11.43 -3.48
CA MET A 146 -5.26 12.31 -3.26
C MET A 146 -5.38 13.67 -3.97
N PRO A 147 -5.98 13.77 -5.17
CA PRO A 147 -6.26 15.08 -5.77
C PRO A 147 -7.14 15.99 -4.90
N LEU A 148 -8.04 15.43 -4.07
CA LEU A 148 -8.82 16.24 -3.13
C LEU A 148 -7.96 16.78 -1.98
N PHE A 149 -6.99 15.99 -1.51
CA PHE A 149 -6.06 16.41 -0.45
C PHE A 149 -5.21 17.61 -0.87
N PHE A 150 -4.77 17.62 -2.13
CA PHE A 150 -3.96 18.70 -2.70
C PHE A 150 -4.77 19.75 -3.44
N ARG A 151 -6.10 19.79 -3.30
CA ARG A 151 -6.95 20.75 -4.04
C ARG A 151 -6.63 22.21 -3.71
N ASP A 152 -6.25 22.50 -2.47
CA ASP A 152 -5.95 23.84 -1.98
C ASP A 152 -4.59 24.34 -2.49
N LYS A 153 -4.63 25.34 -3.38
CA LYS A 153 -3.46 25.94 -4.01
C LYS A 153 -2.54 26.65 -3.00
N ALA A 154 -3.08 27.31 -1.99
CA ALA A 154 -2.27 27.98 -0.97
C ALA A 154 -1.49 26.94 -0.14
N ARG A 155 -2.14 25.82 0.18
CA ARG A 155 -1.49 24.69 0.86
C ARG A 155 -0.39 24.05 0.00
N ARG A 156 -0.63 23.83 -1.29
CA ARG A 156 0.40 23.32 -2.21
C ARG A 156 1.60 24.25 -2.33
N ALA A 157 1.37 25.58 -2.32
CA ALA A 157 2.46 26.55 -2.33
C ALA A 157 3.35 26.41 -1.07
N ARG A 158 2.75 26.27 0.12
CA ARG A 158 3.50 25.99 1.36
C ARG A 158 4.28 24.68 1.30
N PHE A 159 3.67 23.61 0.79
CA PHE A 159 4.36 22.33 0.62
C PHE A 159 5.52 22.43 -0.37
N LYS A 160 5.36 23.16 -1.48
CA LYS A 160 6.44 23.42 -2.44
C LYS A 160 7.62 24.13 -1.78
N GLU A 161 7.34 25.19 -1.02
CA GLU A 161 8.38 25.94 -0.29
C GLU A 161 9.12 25.03 0.69
N PHE A 162 8.38 24.28 1.51
CA PHE A 162 8.94 23.31 2.46
C PHE A 162 9.81 22.24 1.78
N ILE A 163 9.34 21.66 0.66
CA ILE A 163 10.11 20.66 -0.09
C ILE A 163 11.43 21.26 -0.58
N LEU A 164 11.41 22.47 -1.14
CA LEU A 164 12.59 23.09 -1.75
C LEU A 164 13.61 23.63 -0.74
N SER A 165 13.18 23.85 0.51
CA SER A 165 14.02 24.30 1.62
C SER A 165 14.52 23.18 2.55
N SER A 166 14.03 21.95 2.36
CA SER A 166 14.43 20.79 3.17
C SER A 166 15.91 20.40 3.02
N GLY A 167 16.48 19.78 4.06
CA GLY A 167 17.87 19.32 4.12
C GLY A 167 18.20 18.30 3.02
N ILE A 168 17.27 17.39 2.71
CA ILE A 168 17.45 16.37 1.67
C ILE A 168 17.71 16.97 0.27
N MET A 169 17.29 18.22 0.03
CA MET A 169 17.59 18.93 -1.22
C MET A 169 19.06 19.34 -1.37
N GLY A 170 19.81 19.45 -0.28
CA GLY A 170 21.23 19.76 -0.31
C GLY A 170 22.06 18.57 -0.79
N ASP A 171 21.74 17.38 -0.26
CA ASP A 171 22.66 16.25 -0.34
C ASP A 171 22.24 15.16 -1.33
N TYR A 172 20.93 14.99 -1.57
CA TYR A 172 20.41 13.83 -2.30
C TYR A 172 19.54 14.17 -3.52
N LEU A 173 18.72 15.21 -3.44
CA LEU A 173 17.78 15.53 -4.52
C LEU A 173 18.35 16.55 -5.51
N ARG A 174 18.19 16.27 -6.80
CA ARG A 174 18.52 17.22 -7.87
C ARG A 174 17.48 18.33 -7.96
N ARG A 175 17.89 19.57 -7.65
CA ARG A 175 16.99 20.73 -7.53
C ARG A 175 16.17 21.00 -8.78
N ASP A 176 16.79 21.02 -9.95
CA ASP A 176 16.15 21.24 -11.25
C ASP A 176 15.05 20.20 -11.53
N ALA A 177 15.34 18.93 -11.24
CA ALA A 177 14.39 17.84 -11.42
C ALA A 177 13.18 17.95 -10.48
N VAL A 178 13.42 18.33 -9.22
CA VAL A 178 12.33 18.52 -8.22
C VAL A 178 11.48 19.74 -8.57
N GLU A 179 12.09 20.86 -8.92
CA GLU A 179 11.36 22.08 -9.32
C GLU A 179 10.48 21.81 -10.55
N LYS A 180 11.03 21.11 -11.55
CA LYS A 180 10.26 20.66 -12.71
C LYS A 180 9.11 19.75 -12.31
N PHE A 181 9.36 18.75 -11.46
CA PHE A 181 8.33 17.83 -10.98
C PHE A 181 7.18 18.56 -10.27
N LEU A 182 7.49 19.52 -9.41
CA LEU A 182 6.50 20.32 -8.68
C LEU A 182 5.71 21.23 -9.63
N ALA A 183 6.37 21.85 -10.62
CA ALA A 183 5.71 22.67 -11.64
C ALA A 183 4.78 21.84 -12.54
N ASP A 184 5.22 20.65 -12.97
CA ASP A 184 4.42 19.72 -13.77
C ASP A 184 3.16 19.28 -12.98
N TYR A 185 3.25 19.12 -11.66
CA TYR A 185 2.08 18.79 -10.83
C TYR A 185 1.06 19.94 -10.73
N GLU A 186 1.51 21.21 -10.60
CA GLU A 186 0.60 22.36 -10.55
C GLU A 186 -0.30 22.45 -11.79
N GLN A 187 0.26 22.13 -12.97
CA GLN A 187 -0.52 22.07 -14.21
C GLN A 187 -1.62 21.01 -14.15
N VAL A 188 -1.32 19.85 -13.56
CA VAL A 188 -2.28 18.73 -13.42
C VAL A 188 -3.34 19.03 -12.36
N ALA A 189 -2.96 19.72 -11.28
CA ALA A 189 -3.86 20.06 -10.18
C ALA A 189 -4.92 21.10 -10.58
N ASP A 190 -4.55 22.07 -11.42
CA ASP A 190 -5.44 23.16 -11.87
C ASP A 190 -6.28 22.76 -13.11
N GLN A 191 -6.00 21.61 -13.75
CA GLN A 191 -6.78 21.13 -14.91
C GLN A 191 -8.20 20.70 -14.52
N ALA A 192 -9.20 21.39 -15.10
CA ALA A 192 -10.59 20.97 -15.06
C ALA A 192 -10.82 19.78 -16.03
N GLY A 193 -11.33 18.66 -15.49
CA GLY A 193 -11.50 17.43 -16.26
C GLY A 193 -10.24 16.54 -16.30
N GLY A 194 -10.27 15.49 -17.13
CA GLY A 194 -9.14 14.56 -17.29
C GLY A 194 -9.28 13.22 -16.55
N TRP A 195 -8.49 12.23 -17.02
CA TRP A 195 -8.56 10.85 -16.55
C TRP A 195 -8.23 10.76 -15.06
N PHE A 196 -9.19 10.26 -14.27
CA PHE A 196 -9.09 10.19 -12.81
C PHE A 196 -7.80 9.51 -12.34
N TRP A 197 -7.46 8.34 -12.92
CA TRP A 197 -6.30 7.56 -12.48
C TRP A 197 -4.96 8.24 -12.76
N TYR A 198 -4.86 8.99 -13.86
CA TYR A 198 -3.66 9.79 -14.12
C TYR A 198 -3.46 10.86 -13.04
N ARG A 199 -4.51 11.62 -12.72
CA ARG A 199 -4.46 12.66 -11.68
C ARG A 199 -4.19 12.06 -10.30
N GLN A 200 -4.83 10.92 -10.00
CA GLN A 200 -4.58 10.17 -8.77
C GLN A 200 -3.11 9.73 -8.67
N ASN A 201 -2.53 9.19 -9.73
CA ASN A 201 -1.12 8.77 -9.75
C ASN A 201 -0.17 9.96 -9.58
N LYS A 202 -0.44 11.09 -10.24
CA LYS A 202 0.35 12.32 -10.07
C LYS A 202 0.28 12.85 -8.64
N ALA A 203 -0.90 12.85 -8.04
CA ALA A 203 -1.08 13.25 -6.65
C ALA A 203 -0.38 12.29 -5.67
N LEU A 204 -0.37 10.99 -5.96
CA LEU A 204 0.39 10.00 -5.17
C LEU A 204 1.90 10.22 -5.27
N GLN A 205 2.43 10.53 -6.45
CA GLN A 205 3.85 10.87 -6.61
C GLN A 205 4.22 12.11 -5.79
N TYR A 206 3.39 13.16 -5.85
CA TYR A 206 3.60 14.37 -5.04
C TYR A 206 3.58 14.06 -3.55
N PHE A 207 2.60 13.26 -3.10
CA PHE A 207 2.49 12.81 -1.73
C PHE A 207 3.70 12.00 -1.26
N ASN A 208 4.23 11.12 -2.11
CA ASN A 208 5.42 10.33 -1.79
C ASN A 208 6.65 11.21 -1.60
N LEU A 209 6.84 12.22 -2.46
CA LEU A 209 7.93 13.19 -2.28
C LEU A 209 7.76 13.97 -0.97
N LEU A 210 6.56 14.50 -0.71
CA LEU A 210 6.27 15.20 0.54
C LEU A 210 6.53 14.30 1.76
N THR A 211 6.09 13.04 1.71
CA THR A 211 6.30 12.06 2.79
C THR A 211 7.78 11.78 3.02
N LEU A 212 8.56 11.63 1.95
CA LEU A 212 10.01 11.44 2.04
C LEU A 212 10.69 12.63 2.69
N VAL A 213 10.32 13.85 2.28
CA VAL A 213 10.88 15.08 2.84
C VAL A 213 10.53 15.23 4.32
N VAL A 214 9.27 15.02 4.69
CA VAL A 214 8.84 15.05 6.10
C VAL A 214 9.61 14.03 6.93
N TRP A 215 9.74 12.81 6.41
CA TRP A 215 10.49 11.76 7.09
C TRP A 215 11.96 12.14 7.26
N TRP A 216 12.58 12.75 6.25
CA TRP A 216 13.96 13.22 6.35
C TRP A 216 14.13 14.27 7.45
N GLU A 217 13.29 15.29 7.44
CA GLU A 217 13.38 16.35 8.46
C GLU A 217 13.18 15.79 9.87
N GLU A 218 12.18 14.93 10.08
CA GLU A 218 11.87 14.37 11.41
C GLU A 218 12.91 13.37 11.91
N PHE A 219 13.43 12.49 11.03
CA PHE A 219 14.22 11.33 11.46
C PHE A 219 15.71 11.41 11.11
N VAL A 220 16.10 12.27 10.17
CA VAL A 220 17.50 12.47 9.80
C VAL A 220 18.01 13.81 10.32
N GLU A 221 17.24 14.88 10.15
CA GLU A 221 17.60 16.21 10.69
C GLU A 221 17.12 16.42 12.14
N GLU A 222 16.31 15.52 12.68
CA GLU A 222 15.70 15.60 14.02
C GLU A 222 14.91 16.91 14.25
N ARG A 223 14.28 17.43 13.19
CA ARG A 223 13.46 18.65 13.22
C ARG A 223 11.98 18.31 13.21
N GLU A 224 11.27 18.87 14.18
CA GLU A 224 9.81 18.78 14.24
C GLU A 224 9.18 19.57 13.08
N VAL A 225 8.39 18.89 12.24
CA VAL A 225 7.68 19.45 11.10
C VAL A 225 6.26 19.84 11.51
N LYS A 226 5.94 21.12 11.35
CA LYS A 226 4.58 21.68 11.56
C LYS A 226 4.07 22.32 10.27
N PHE A 227 2.81 22.04 9.93
CA PHE A 227 2.16 22.44 8.68
C PHE A 227 1.10 23.55 8.84
#